data_AF-A0A7Z9I6J5-F1
#
_entry.id   AF-A0A7Z9I6J5-F1
#
_cell.length_a   1.000
_cell.length_b   1.000
_cell.length_c   1.000
_cell.angle_alpha   90.00
_cell.angle_beta   90.00
_cell.angle_gamma   90.00
#
_symmetry.space_group_name_H-M   'P 1'
#
loop_
_entity.id
_entity.type
_entity.pdbx_description
1 polymer ?
#
loop_
_entity_poly.entity_id
_entity_poly.type
_entity_poly.pdbx_seq_one_letter_code
_entity_poly.pdbx_strand_id
1 'polypeptide(L)'
;ADTMEEAKEKAGEQMVNYMRWVCHWRGLGTHMNPGEELHKTNRKLDLLNYDFLHKRNMLFGTVDYVIEKIEELQSELNLQYLQVWSNFPGVKHDDCMKSIKSFTEKVMPHFHKKNKAEIQKAS
;
A
#
# COMPACT_ATOMS: atom_id res chain seq x y z
N ALA A 1 3.42 9.87 6.33
CA ALA A 1 2.78 11.19 6.33
C ALA A 1 1.91 11.27 7.57
N ASP A 2 1.67 12.48 8.06
CA ASP A 2 0.79 12.72 9.22
C ASP A 2 -0.69 12.76 8.78
N THR A 3 -0.95 13.07 7.51
CA THR A 3 -2.29 12.99 6.89
C THR A 3 -2.29 12.19 5.59
N MET A 4 -3.47 11.78 5.13
CA MET A 4 -3.64 11.09 3.85
C MET A 4 -3.41 12.02 2.66
N GLU A 5 -3.81 13.29 2.79
CA GLU A 5 -3.59 14.35 1.82
C GLU A 5 -2.10 14.59 1.61
N GLU A 6 -1.32 14.68 2.69
CA GLU A 6 0.13 14.84 2.61
C GLU A 6 0.80 13.61 1.97
N ALA A 7 0.32 12.39 2.25
CA ALA A 7 0.81 11.19 1.58
C ALA A 7 0.58 11.28 0.06
N LYS A 8 -0.64 11.67 -0.34
CA LYS A 8 -1.03 11.84 -1.75
C LYS A 8 -0.20 12.91 -2.44
N GLU A 9 0.03 14.05 -1.79
CA GLU A 9 0.85 15.15 -2.33
C GLU A 9 2.30 14.72 -2.57
N LYS A 10 2.90 14.00 -1.61
CA LYS A 10 4.33 13.63 -1.65
C LYS A 10 4.68 12.54 -2.65
N ALA A 11 3.77 11.58 -2.87
CA ALA A 11 4.10 10.39 -3.63
C ALA A 11 2.95 9.83 -4.49
N GLY A 12 1.76 10.42 -4.45
CA GLY A 12 0.58 9.90 -5.15
C GLY A 12 0.74 9.94 -6.68
N GLU A 13 1.35 11.00 -7.21
CA GLU A 13 1.62 11.10 -8.65
C GLU A 13 2.67 10.08 -9.09
N GLN A 14 3.74 9.93 -8.32
CA GLN A 14 4.86 9.03 -8.56
C GLN A 14 4.41 7.57 -8.51
N MET A 15 3.53 7.24 -7.56
CA MET A 15 2.83 5.96 -7.51
C MET A 15 2.07 5.69 -8.82
N VAL A 16 1.23 6.63 -9.27
CA VAL A 16 0.46 6.48 -10.52
C VAL A 16 1.39 6.37 -11.73
N ASN A 17 2.47 7.15 -11.78
CA ASN A 17 3.44 7.14 -12.87
C ASN A 17 4.20 5.81 -12.96
N TYR A 18 4.63 5.27 -11.82
CA TYR A 18 5.22 3.94 -11.77
C TYR A 18 4.23 2.86 -12.23
N MET A 19 3.00 2.90 -11.70
CA MET A 19 1.96 1.94 -12.08
C MET A 19 1.53 2.09 -13.54
N ARG A 20 1.64 3.27 -14.15
CA ARG A 20 1.40 3.45 -15.58
C ARG A 20 2.34 2.61 -16.42
N TRP A 21 3.62 2.56 -16.04
CA TRP A 21 4.60 1.72 -16.71
C TRP A 21 4.31 0.22 -16.50
N VAL A 22 4.01 -0.19 -15.27
CA VAL A 22 3.68 -1.60 -14.94
C VAL A 22 2.41 -2.06 -15.65
N CYS A 23 1.32 -1.32 -15.51
CA CYS A 23 0.02 -1.64 -16.09
C CYS A 23 0.01 -1.48 -17.61
N HIS A 24 0.95 -0.73 -18.21
CA HIS A 24 1.09 -0.71 -19.66
C HIS A 24 1.26 -2.12 -20.23
N TRP A 25 2.05 -2.96 -19.56
CA TRP A 25 2.33 -4.33 -20.00
C TRP A 25 1.35 -5.34 -19.44
N ARG A 26 0.87 -5.15 -18.21
CA ARG A 26 0.04 -6.14 -17.49
C ARG A 26 -1.46 -5.89 -17.58
N GLY A 27 -1.89 -4.71 -18.01
CA GLY A 27 -3.27 -4.26 -17.91
C GLY A 27 -3.69 -3.95 -16.47
N LEU A 28 -4.97 -3.61 -16.29
CA LEU A 28 -5.54 -3.30 -14.96
C LEU A 28 -6.03 -4.54 -14.20
N GLY A 29 -6.19 -5.67 -14.89
CA GLY A 29 -6.73 -6.91 -14.35
C GLY A 29 -6.03 -7.42 -13.10
N THR A 30 -4.72 -7.22 -12.99
CA THR A 30 -3.92 -7.66 -11.82
C THR A 30 -4.25 -6.91 -10.53
N HIS A 31 -5.01 -5.81 -10.61
CA HIS A 31 -5.43 -5.01 -9.46
C HIS A 31 -6.92 -5.18 -9.17
N MET A 32 -7.64 -5.95 -10.00
CA MET A 32 -9.07 -6.14 -9.83
C MET A 32 -9.37 -7.14 -8.72
N ASN A 33 -10.46 -6.89 -8.00
CA ASN A 33 -10.97 -7.87 -7.06
C ASN A 33 -11.54 -9.09 -7.84
N PRO A 34 -11.57 -10.28 -7.22
CA PRO A 34 -12.20 -11.45 -7.85
C PRO A 34 -13.64 -11.14 -8.28
N GLY A 35 -13.95 -11.34 -9.57
CA GLY A 35 -15.28 -11.10 -10.13
C GLY A 35 -15.64 -9.62 -10.39
N GLU A 36 -14.72 -8.68 -10.15
CA GLU A 36 -14.95 -7.28 -10.53
C GLU A 36 -14.99 -7.12 -12.05
N GLU A 37 -15.89 -6.27 -12.56
CA GLU A 37 -15.90 -5.84 -13.96
C GLU A 37 -15.63 -4.35 -14.05
N LEU A 38 -14.70 -3.95 -14.92
CA LEU A 38 -14.42 -2.54 -15.19
C LEU A 38 -15.31 -2.04 -16.34
N HIS A 39 -15.73 -0.79 -16.24
CA HIS A 39 -16.44 -0.13 -17.34
C HIS A 39 -15.54 -0.04 -18.58
N LYS A 40 -16.14 -0.20 -19.76
CA LYS A 40 -15.42 -0.13 -21.02
C LYS A 40 -14.92 1.29 -21.27
N THR A 41 -13.63 1.41 -21.59
CA THR A 41 -12.98 2.66 -21.96
C THR A 41 -12.32 2.55 -23.33
N ASN A 42 -12.01 3.70 -23.94
CA ASN A 42 -11.35 3.74 -25.24
C ASN A 42 -9.89 3.27 -25.16
N ARG A 43 -9.18 3.59 -24.06
CA ARG A 43 -7.79 3.19 -23.85
C ARG A 43 -7.67 2.29 -22.62
N LYS A 44 -6.72 1.36 -22.70
CA LYS A 44 -6.47 0.32 -21.68
C LYS A 44 -6.16 0.85 -20.27
N LEU A 45 -5.66 2.08 -20.13
CA LEU A 45 -5.26 2.68 -18.85
C LEU A 45 -6.10 3.90 -18.44
N ASP A 46 -7.25 4.14 -19.09
CA ASP A 46 -8.08 5.32 -18.78
C ASP A 46 -8.55 5.34 -17.32
N LEU A 47 -8.67 4.18 -16.69
CA LEU A 47 -9.10 4.04 -15.29
C LEU A 47 -7.96 4.12 -14.28
N LEU A 48 -6.71 4.14 -14.77
CA LEU A 48 -5.56 4.15 -13.90
C LEU A 48 -5.33 5.55 -13.33
N ASN A 49 -5.78 5.74 -12.10
CA ASN A 49 -5.57 6.95 -11.32
C ASN A 49 -5.26 6.62 -9.85
N TYR A 50 -4.98 7.66 -9.06
CA TYR A 50 -4.67 7.50 -7.64
C TYR A 50 -5.78 6.75 -6.90
N ASP A 51 -7.05 7.14 -7.08
CA ASP A 51 -8.17 6.57 -6.34
C ASP A 51 -8.41 5.11 -6.72
N PHE A 52 -8.18 4.74 -7.98
CA PHE A 52 -8.23 3.36 -8.44
C PHE A 52 -7.19 2.49 -7.74
N LEU A 53 -5.96 2.98 -7.58
CA LEU A 53 -4.86 2.23 -6.97
C LEU A 53 -4.94 2.22 -5.44
N HIS A 54 -5.18 3.38 -4.83
CA HIS A 54 -5.10 3.60 -3.39
C HIS A 54 -6.15 2.79 -2.62
N LYS A 55 -7.36 2.66 -3.16
CA LYS A 55 -8.46 1.87 -2.58
C LYS A 55 -8.20 0.35 -2.56
N ARG A 56 -7.16 -0.12 -3.24
CA ARG A 56 -6.84 -1.54 -3.40
C ARG A 56 -5.68 -1.92 -2.48
N ASN A 57 -4.88 -2.91 -2.85
CA ASN A 57 -3.81 -3.48 -2.01
C ASN A 57 -2.55 -2.60 -1.89
N MET A 58 -2.70 -1.27 -1.78
CA MET A 58 -1.58 -0.35 -1.61
C MET A 58 -1.40 0.03 -0.14
N LEU A 59 -0.24 -0.33 0.41
CA LEU A 59 0.22 0.14 1.73
C LEU A 59 0.76 1.57 1.61
N PHE A 60 -0.14 2.54 1.48
CA PHE A 60 0.20 3.94 1.18
C PHE A 60 -0.67 4.90 2.01
N GLY A 61 -0.07 5.67 2.92
CA GLY A 61 -0.83 6.62 3.75
C GLY A 61 -0.16 6.99 5.07
N THR A 62 -1.00 7.21 6.07
CA THR A 62 -0.59 7.39 7.47
C THR A 62 -0.12 6.06 8.08
N VAL A 63 0.53 6.15 9.24
CA VAL A 63 0.95 4.95 10.00
C VAL A 63 -0.24 4.08 10.35
N ASP A 64 -1.32 4.67 10.87
CA ASP A 64 -2.51 3.95 11.29
C ASP A 64 -3.19 3.24 10.11
N TYR A 65 -3.33 3.92 8.98
CA TYR A 65 -3.88 3.32 7.76
C TYR A 65 -3.07 2.10 7.30
N VAL A 66 -1.73 2.20 7.34
CA VAL A 66 -0.86 1.08 6.95
C VAL A 66 -0.98 -0.08 7.94
N ILE A 67 -1.10 0.21 9.24
CA ILE A 67 -1.33 -0.82 10.27
C ILE A 67 -2.65 -1.55 9.99
N GLU A 68 -3.75 -0.81 9.83
CA GLU A 68 -5.08 -1.37 9.55
C GLU A 68 -5.07 -2.25 8.30
N LYS A 69 -4.39 -1.81 7.23
CA LYS A 69 -4.27 -2.60 6.00
C LYS A 69 -3.45 -3.88 6.17
N ILE A 70 -2.39 -3.86 6.97
CA ILE A 70 -1.63 -5.08 7.26
C ILE A 70 -2.46 -6.03 8.12
N GLU A 71 -3.24 -5.52 9.08
CA GLU A 71 -4.15 -6.33 9.90
C GLU A 71 -5.25 -6.98 9.06
N GLU A 72 -5.83 -6.25 8.11
CA GLU A 72 -6.77 -6.80 7.10
C GLU A 72 -6.11 -7.93 6.30
N LEU A 73 -4.88 -7.74 5.82
CA LEU A 73 -4.16 -8.80 5.09
C LEU A 73 -3.86 -10.02 5.99
N GLN A 74 -3.60 -9.82 7.28
CA GLN A 74 -3.43 -10.93 8.22
C GLN A 74 -4.74 -11.69 8.45
N SER A 75 -5.88 -10.99 8.63
CA SER A 75 -7.18 -11.64 8.86
C SER A 75 -7.71 -12.35 7.63
N GLU A 76 -7.65 -11.70 6.47
CA GLU A 76 -8.28 -12.20 5.24
C GLU A 76 -7.41 -13.23 4.51
N LEU A 77 -6.08 -13.09 4.57
CA LEU A 77 -5.15 -13.88 3.75
C LEU A 77 -4.17 -14.72 4.59
N ASN A 78 -4.24 -14.67 5.91
CA ASN A 78 -3.28 -15.31 6.81
C ASN A 78 -1.83 -14.89 6.50
N LEU A 79 -1.59 -13.59 6.26
CA LEU A 79 -0.28 -13.06 5.89
C LEU A 79 0.80 -13.38 6.94
N GLN A 80 1.81 -14.17 6.54
CA GLN A 80 2.92 -14.58 7.41
C GLN A 80 4.18 -13.73 7.22
N TYR A 81 4.45 -13.31 5.98
CA TYR A 81 5.65 -12.56 5.61
C TYR A 81 5.28 -11.40 4.70
N LEU A 82 5.74 -10.20 5.06
CA LEU A 82 5.51 -8.99 4.30
C LEU A 82 6.85 -8.44 3.79
N GLN A 83 7.01 -8.39 2.47
CA GLN A 83 8.09 -7.65 1.82
C GLN A 83 7.53 -6.34 1.29
N VAL A 84 8.18 -5.23 1.64
CA VAL A 84 7.69 -3.88 1.31
C VAL A 84 8.57 -3.24 0.26
N TRP A 85 7.95 -2.81 -0.83
CA TRP A 85 8.59 -1.91 -1.79
C TRP A 85 8.45 -0.47 -1.27
N SER A 86 9.54 0.11 -0.78
CA SER A 86 9.50 1.31 0.07
C SER A 86 9.55 2.65 -0.66
N ASN A 87 9.73 2.68 -1.98
CA ASN A 87 9.84 3.94 -2.73
C ASN A 87 9.30 3.82 -4.16
N PHE A 88 8.64 4.86 -4.66
CA PHE A 88 8.34 4.98 -6.09
C PHE A 88 9.40 5.84 -6.77
N PRO A 89 9.77 5.54 -8.04
CA PRO A 89 10.62 6.42 -8.81
C PRO A 89 10.09 7.85 -8.86
N GLY A 90 10.95 8.83 -8.57
CA GLY A 90 10.60 10.25 -8.55
C GLY A 90 10.14 10.80 -7.21
N VAL A 91 9.97 9.97 -6.17
CA VAL A 91 9.74 10.45 -4.80
C VAL A 91 11.05 11.01 -4.25
N LYS A 92 10.98 12.14 -3.52
CA LYS A 92 12.16 12.75 -2.90
C LYS A 92 12.81 11.77 -1.93
N HIS A 93 14.15 11.70 -1.96
CA HIS A 93 14.92 10.80 -1.10
C HIS A 93 14.55 10.95 0.38
N ASP A 94 14.47 12.19 0.88
CA ASP A 94 14.14 12.45 2.28
C ASP A 94 12.75 11.95 2.68
N ASP A 95 11.76 12.04 1.78
CA ASP A 95 10.42 11.52 2.04
C ASP A 95 10.41 9.99 2.04
N CYS A 96 11.18 9.34 1.16
CA CYS A 96 11.41 7.88 1.19
C CYS A 96 12.06 7.44 2.51
N MET A 97 13.13 8.12 2.94
CA MET A 97 13.84 7.77 4.18
C MET A 97 12.96 7.99 5.42
N LYS A 98 12.17 9.07 5.45
CA LYS A 98 11.17 9.30 6.51
C LYS A 98 10.10 8.21 6.53
N SER A 99 9.66 7.73 5.37
CA SER A 99 8.70 6.61 5.26
C SER A 99 9.29 5.32 5.83
N ILE A 100 10.51 4.95 5.42
CA ILE A 100 11.22 3.77 5.91
C ILE A 100 11.43 3.83 7.43
N LYS A 101 11.83 5.00 7.94
CA LYS A 101 12.00 5.22 9.39
C LYS A 101 10.67 5.05 10.13
N SER A 102 9.60 5.67 9.64
CA SER A 102 8.27 5.58 10.25
C SER A 102 7.74 4.14 10.25
N PHE A 103 7.93 3.41 9.16
CA PHE A 103 7.56 2.00 9.07
C PHE A 103 8.31 1.16 10.11
N THR A 104 9.63 1.33 10.20
CA THR A 104 10.49 0.60 11.15
C THR A 104 10.17 0.93 12.60
N GLU A 105 9.97 2.21 12.93
CA GLU A 105 9.82 2.66 14.32
C GLU A 105 8.38 2.60 14.85
N LYS A 106 7.37 2.69 13.97
CA LYS A 106 5.97 2.80 14.38
C LYS A 106 5.11 1.63 13.92
N VAL A 107 5.28 1.16 12.68
CA VAL A 107 4.46 0.07 12.13
C VAL A 107 4.95 -1.29 12.61
N MET A 108 6.21 -1.64 12.40
CA MET A 108 6.74 -2.97 12.78
C MET A 108 6.56 -3.33 14.26
N PRO A 109 6.78 -2.41 15.24
CA PRO A 109 6.62 -2.75 16.65
C PRO A 109 5.19 -3.08 17.06
N HIS A 110 4.17 -2.57 16.36
CA HIS A 110 2.76 -2.91 16.60
C HIS A 110 2.53 -4.42 16.48
N PHE A 111 3.02 -5.01 15.38
CA PHE A 111 2.86 -6.44 15.11
C PHE A 111 3.74 -7.33 16.00
N HIS A 112 4.96 -6.90 16.34
CA HIS A 112 5.80 -7.65 17.29
C HIS A 112 5.20 -7.71 18.69
N LYS A 113 4.58 -6.62 19.17
CA LYS A 113 3.91 -6.58 20.48
C LYS A 113 2.65 -7.45 20.48
N LYS A 114 1.85 -7.37 19.41
CA LYS A 114 0.64 -8.18 19.23
C LYS A 114 0.96 -9.68 19.31
N ASN A 115 1.93 -10.14 18.54
CA ASN A 115 2.35 -11.54 18.55
C ASN A 115 2.84 -12.00 19.93
N LYS A 116 3.60 -11.16 20.66
CA LYS A 116 4.04 -11.47 22.04
C LYS A 116 2.86 -11.61 23.01
N ALA A 117 1.87 -10.73 22.92
CA ALA A 117 0.70 -10.76 23.78
C ALA A 117 -0.17 -12.00 23.52
N GLU A 118 -0.31 -12.42 22.26
CA GLU A 118 -1.04 -13.64 21.89
C GLU A 118 -0.36 -14.90 22.43
N ILE A 119 0.97 -14.99 22.33
CA ILE A 119 1.75 -16.10 22.90
C ILE A 119 1.58 -16.20 24.43
N GLN A 120 1.59 -15.07 25.12
CA GLN A 120 1.40 -15.03 26.58
C GLN A 120 0.00 -15.45 27.02
N LYS A 121 -1.05 -15.17 26.24
CA LYS A 121 -2.43 -15.60 26.54
C LYS A 121 -2.67 -17.10 26.32
N ALA A 122 -1.85 -17.73 25.47
CA ALA A 122 -1.97 -19.14 25.13
C ALA A 122 -1.10 -20.07 26.00
N SER A 123 -0.28 -19.51 26.90
CA SER A 123 0.55 -20.23 27.88
C SER A 123 -0.13 -20.27 29.25
#